data_AF-A0A812V7W1-F1
#
_entry.id   AF-A0A812V7W1-F1
#
_cell.length_a   1.000
_cell.length_b   1.000
_cell.length_c   1.000
_cell.angle_alpha   90.00
_cell.angle_beta   90.00
_cell.angle_gamma   90.00
#
_symmetry.space_group_name_H-M   'P 1'
#
loop_
_entity.id
_entity.type
_entity.pdbx_description
1 polymer ?
#
loop_
_entity_poly.entity_id
_entity_poly.type
_entity_poly.pdbx_seq_one_letter_code
_entity_poly.pdbx_strand_id
1 'polypeptide(L)'
;MKLHTVGFCGVDDSVDLAELARLDQAFPGHWIEWGVLLRPDRQGEPRYASPALLKRLGMLARGEDPQLPGAKLRLAAHLCGQDCLRALAGDVGHISGLHALLGFGRAQLNPTKANLASDWQPEGAARGLRTLASALPSVEFILQVNDETQELFKSLFESTEPPPPNLAVLLDASCGLGVAPGRWSAPPKVVRRFGFAGGLGPDTVLEQLQRMAEACEEDHRDASVWIDMESRIRSQSAAGADCFDLMLIRQVAELVLKSGWLLKSSL
;
A
#
# COMPACT_ATOMS: atom_id res chain seq x y z
N MET A 1 17.10 -2.25 9.69
CA MET A 1 15.90 -1.79 8.95
C MET A 1 15.87 -0.27 8.87
N LYS A 2 15.49 0.30 7.73
CA LYS A 2 15.10 1.71 7.57
C LYS A 2 13.90 1.82 6.63
N LEU A 3 12.98 2.71 6.94
CA LEU A 3 11.75 2.91 6.18
C LEU A 3 11.94 3.96 5.11
N HIS A 4 11.50 3.65 3.89
CA HIS A 4 11.41 4.64 2.81
C HIS A 4 10.00 5.23 2.65
N THR A 5 8.97 4.48 3.07
CA THR A 5 7.56 4.86 2.93
C THR A 5 6.74 4.44 4.17
N VAL A 6 5.72 5.22 4.49
CA VAL A 6 4.63 4.88 5.42
C VAL A 6 3.30 5.06 4.68
N GLY A 7 2.60 3.95 4.46
CA GLY A 7 1.30 3.91 3.79
C GLY A 7 0.14 4.11 4.77
N PHE A 8 -0.76 5.02 4.41
CA PHE A 8 -2.05 5.21 5.09
C PHE A 8 -3.16 4.90 4.09
N CYS A 9 -3.73 3.71 4.21
CA CYS A 9 -4.67 3.14 3.25
C CYS A 9 -6.14 3.37 3.63
N GLY A 10 -7.00 3.44 2.61
CA GLY A 10 -8.44 3.57 2.76
C GLY A 10 -8.92 5.02 2.74
N VAL A 11 -8.25 5.88 1.97
CA VAL A 11 -8.73 7.25 1.73
C VAL A 11 -10.10 7.20 1.06
N ASP A 12 -11.07 7.91 1.64
CA ASP A 12 -12.47 7.95 1.19
C ASP A 12 -13.09 9.34 1.39
N ASP A 13 -14.38 9.47 1.07
CA ASP A 13 -15.12 10.73 1.08
C ASP A 13 -15.29 11.37 2.47
N SER A 14 -14.87 10.72 3.55
CA SER A 14 -14.86 11.35 4.87
C SER A 14 -13.70 12.34 5.06
N VAL A 15 -12.71 12.36 4.16
CA VAL A 15 -11.52 13.19 4.32
C VAL A 15 -11.70 14.60 3.76
N ASP A 16 -11.20 15.61 4.47
CA ASP A 16 -10.95 16.93 3.89
C ASP A 16 -9.61 16.91 3.14
N LEU A 17 -9.67 17.05 1.81
CA LEU A 17 -8.47 17.03 0.95
C LEU A 17 -7.51 18.19 1.21
N ALA A 18 -7.98 19.35 1.66
CA ALA A 18 -7.11 20.46 2.03
C ALA A 18 -6.38 20.17 3.33
N GLU A 19 -7.01 19.47 4.27
CA GLU A 19 -6.35 18.99 5.49
C GLU A 19 -5.34 17.88 5.21
N LEU A 20 -5.70 16.91 4.36
CA LEU A 20 -4.80 15.85 3.94
C LEU A 20 -3.56 16.42 3.25
N ALA A 21 -3.74 17.36 2.31
CA ALA A 21 -2.62 18.01 1.62
C ALA A 21 -1.72 18.81 2.57
N ARG A 22 -2.31 19.53 3.55
CA ARG A 22 -1.55 20.23 4.59
C ARG A 22 -0.78 19.26 5.49
N LEU A 23 -1.37 18.10 5.80
CA LEU A 23 -0.71 17.06 6.59
C LEU A 23 0.48 16.47 5.84
N ASP A 24 0.31 16.12 4.57
CA ASP A 24 1.39 15.62 3.70
C ASP A 24 2.57 16.60 3.65
N GLN A 25 2.30 17.89 3.45
CA GLN A 25 3.31 18.95 3.41
C GLN A 25 3.98 19.22 4.76
N ALA A 26 3.34 18.89 5.89
CA ALA A 26 3.91 19.10 7.21
C ALA A 26 5.07 18.13 7.53
N PHE A 27 5.19 17.03 6.78
CA PHE A 27 6.26 16.06 6.96
C PHE A 27 7.25 16.13 5.78
N PRO A 28 8.45 16.69 5.99
CA PRO A 28 9.43 16.81 4.92
C PRO A 28 9.91 15.43 4.42
N GLY A 29 10.31 15.39 3.15
CA GLY A 29 11.00 14.24 2.55
C GLY A 29 10.12 13.14 1.92
N HIS A 30 8.83 13.43 1.70
CA HIS A 30 7.94 12.67 0.80
C HIS A 30 7.91 11.14 1.04
N TRP A 31 7.89 10.72 2.31
CA TRP A 31 7.79 9.32 2.72
C TRP A 31 6.34 8.89 3.05
N ILE A 32 5.40 9.83 3.13
CA ILE A 32 3.97 9.52 3.27
C ILE A 32 3.42 9.04 1.92
N GLU A 33 2.62 7.98 1.95
CA GLU A 33 1.87 7.51 0.79
C GLU A 33 0.42 7.21 1.18
N TRP A 34 -0.50 7.59 0.30
CA TRP A 34 -1.93 7.48 0.50
C TRP A 34 -2.50 6.32 -0.31
N GLY A 35 -2.96 5.29 0.40
CA GLY A 35 -3.52 4.08 -0.22
C GLY A 35 -4.99 4.27 -0.60
N VAL A 36 -5.31 3.99 -1.85
CA VAL A 36 -6.66 4.09 -2.43
C VAL A 36 -7.17 2.69 -2.74
N LEU A 37 -8.22 2.27 -2.05
CA LEU A 37 -8.87 0.97 -2.28
C LEU A 37 -9.74 1.03 -3.54
N LEU A 38 -9.43 0.20 -4.52
CA LEU A 38 -10.18 0.10 -5.77
C LEU A 38 -11.16 -1.06 -5.72
N ARG A 39 -12.43 -0.71 -5.46
CA ARG A 39 -13.59 -1.60 -5.47
C ARG A 39 -14.77 -0.88 -6.12
N PRO A 40 -14.97 -1.00 -7.44
CA PRO A 40 -16.05 -0.34 -8.16
C PRO A 40 -17.45 -0.60 -7.55
N ASP A 41 -17.63 -1.79 -6.96
CA ASP A 41 -18.86 -2.24 -6.31
C ASP A 41 -19.11 -1.59 -4.92
N ARG A 42 -18.14 -0.88 -4.35
CA ARG A 42 -18.21 -0.26 -3.02
C ARG A 42 -17.95 1.24 -3.00
N GLN A 43 -17.79 1.88 -4.16
CA GLN A 43 -17.41 3.29 -4.24
C GLN A 43 -18.40 4.20 -3.49
N GLY A 44 -17.87 5.10 -2.65
CA GLY A 44 -18.64 6.00 -1.80
C GLY A 44 -19.03 5.42 -0.44
N GLU A 45 -18.75 4.13 -0.19
CA GLU A 45 -18.80 3.55 1.15
C GLU A 45 -17.55 3.94 1.97
N PRO A 46 -17.60 3.87 3.31
CA PRO A 46 -16.39 3.99 4.13
C PRO A 46 -15.27 3.08 3.62
N ARG A 47 -14.05 3.65 3.55
CA ARG A 47 -12.79 3.12 2.99
C ARG A 47 -12.67 3.16 1.47
N TYR A 48 -13.75 3.44 0.74
CA TYR A 48 -13.78 3.40 -0.72
C TYR A 48 -14.16 4.75 -1.31
N ALA A 49 -13.17 5.46 -1.83
CA ALA A 49 -13.39 6.73 -2.51
C ALA A 49 -14.44 6.66 -3.63
N SER A 50 -15.34 7.64 -3.65
CA SER A 50 -16.29 7.87 -4.74
C SER A 50 -15.56 8.19 -6.06
N PRO A 51 -16.23 8.05 -7.22
CA PRO A 51 -15.64 8.45 -8.50
C PRO A 51 -15.17 9.91 -8.54
N ALA A 52 -15.88 10.80 -7.84
CA ALA A 52 -15.52 12.21 -7.76
C ALA A 52 -14.21 12.39 -6.98
N LEU A 53 -14.07 11.69 -5.85
CA LEU A 53 -12.85 11.72 -5.05
C LEU A 53 -11.67 11.08 -5.80
N LEU A 54 -11.86 9.93 -6.48
CA LEU A 54 -10.81 9.30 -7.29
C LEU A 54 -10.24 10.26 -8.35
N LYS A 55 -11.10 10.99 -9.05
CA LYS A 55 -10.66 11.99 -10.03
C LYS A 55 -9.83 13.10 -9.38
N ARG A 56 -10.26 13.59 -8.20
CA ARG A 56 -9.53 14.61 -7.45
C ARG A 56 -8.18 14.12 -6.93
N LEU A 57 -8.13 12.93 -6.35
CA LEU A 57 -6.88 12.29 -5.93
C LEU A 57 -5.92 12.13 -7.10
N GLY A 58 -6.41 11.74 -8.28
CA GLY A 58 -5.58 11.67 -9.49
C GLY A 58 -5.00 13.02 -9.91
N MET A 59 -5.79 14.10 -9.87
CA MET A 59 -5.28 15.45 -10.12
C MET A 59 -4.22 15.85 -9.08
N LEU A 60 -4.44 15.55 -7.80
CA LEU A 60 -3.45 15.79 -6.74
C LEU A 60 -2.18 14.98 -6.95
N ALA A 61 -2.25 13.73 -7.41
CA ALA A 61 -1.06 12.93 -7.68
C ALA A 61 -0.18 13.54 -8.79
N ARG A 62 -0.80 14.23 -9.75
CA ARG A 62 -0.12 14.94 -10.83
C ARG A 62 0.25 16.38 -10.50
N GLY A 63 -0.21 16.93 -9.37
CA GLY A 63 -0.01 18.34 -9.01
C GLY A 63 -0.90 19.30 -9.80
N GLU A 64 -2.05 18.82 -10.27
CA GLU A 64 -2.95 19.50 -11.20
C GLU A 64 -4.29 19.90 -10.56
N ASP A 65 -4.51 19.65 -9.26
CA ASP A 65 -5.78 20.00 -8.62
C ASP A 65 -5.95 21.53 -8.55
N PRO A 66 -7.01 22.10 -9.15
CA PRO A 66 -7.20 23.55 -9.25
C PRO A 66 -7.59 24.20 -7.92
N GLN A 67 -8.08 23.42 -6.93
CA GLN A 67 -8.46 23.92 -5.62
C GLN A 67 -7.28 23.92 -4.64
N LEU A 68 -6.25 23.11 -4.91
CA LEU A 68 -5.06 22.94 -4.06
C LEU A 68 -3.77 23.09 -4.90
N PRO A 69 -3.50 24.28 -5.46
CA PRO A 69 -2.36 24.50 -6.34
C PRO A 69 -1.03 24.21 -5.63
N GLY A 70 -0.16 23.43 -6.29
CA GLY A 70 1.14 23.04 -5.76
C GLY A 70 1.10 21.85 -4.78
N ALA A 71 -0.08 21.37 -4.36
CA ALA A 71 -0.19 20.14 -3.62
C ALA A 71 0.05 18.94 -4.55
N LYS A 72 0.94 18.02 -4.15
CA LYS A 72 1.21 16.78 -4.87
C LYS A 72 1.24 15.60 -3.91
N LEU A 73 0.32 14.66 -4.09
CA LEU A 73 0.22 13.47 -3.23
C LEU A 73 0.91 12.26 -3.86
N ARG A 74 1.51 11.42 -3.03
CA ARG A 74 1.96 10.08 -3.43
C ARG A 74 0.83 9.10 -3.21
N LEU A 75 0.39 8.41 -4.25
CA LEU A 75 -0.70 7.45 -4.16
C LEU A 75 -0.22 6.02 -4.42
N ALA A 76 -0.83 5.07 -3.70
CA ALA A 76 -0.81 3.65 -4.04
C ALA A 76 -2.23 3.17 -4.34
N ALA A 77 -2.39 2.37 -5.38
CA ALA A 77 -3.64 1.68 -5.66
C ALA A 77 -3.66 0.31 -4.98
N HIS A 78 -4.74 -0.02 -4.28
CA HIS A 78 -4.97 -1.33 -3.72
C HIS A 78 -6.03 -2.03 -4.57
N LEU A 79 -5.56 -2.98 -5.38
CA LEU A 79 -6.37 -3.77 -6.31
C LEU A 79 -6.97 -4.96 -5.56
N CYS A 80 -8.29 -4.96 -5.43
CA CYS A 80 -9.08 -6.06 -4.89
C CYS A 80 -10.11 -6.52 -5.94
N GLY A 81 -10.82 -7.62 -5.67
CA GLY A 81 -11.89 -8.12 -6.53
C GLY A 81 -11.47 -8.29 -7.99
N GLN A 82 -12.31 -7.81 -8.90
CA GLN A 82 -12.08 -7.93 -10.34
C GLN A 82 -10.83 -7.18 -10.82
N ASP A 83 -10.48 -6.04 -10.22
CA ASP A 83 -9.29 -5.28 -10.62
C ASP A 83 -8.01 -6.05 -10.30
N CYS A 84 -7.99 -6.77 -9.16
CA CYS A 84 -6.92 -7.69 -8.83
C CYS A 84 -6.83 -8.85 -9.82
N LEU A 85 -7.96 -9.48 -10.15
CA LEU A 85 -8.00 -10.61 -11.10
C LEU A 85 -7.53 -10.21 -12.49
N ARG A 86 -7.93 -9.02 -12.98
CA ARG A 86 -7.45 -8.48 -14.25
C ARG A 86 -5.96 -8.19 -14.22
N ALA A 87 -5.44 -7.70 -13.09
CA ALA A 87 -4.02 -7.50 -12.93
C ALA A 87 -3.25 -8.83 -12.99
N LEU A 88 -3.72 -9.86 -12.28
CA LEU A 88 -3.14 -11.21 -12.33
C LEU A 88 -3.24 -11.84 -13.72
N ALA A 89 -4.28 -11.51 -14.51
CA ALA A 89 -4.41 -11.97 -15.90
C ALA A 89 -3.48 -11.21 -16.88
N GLY A 90 -2.77 -10.17 -16.43
CA GLY A 90 -1.87 -9.37 -17.27
C GLY A 90 -2.59 -8.34 -18.13
N ASP A 91 -3.76 -7.86 -17.72
CA ASP A 91 -4.54 -6.86 -18.47
C ASP A 91 -3.91 -5.45 -18.38
N VAL A 92 -2.89 -5.23 -19.22
CA VAL A 92 -2.15 -3.96 -19.28
C VAL A 92 -3.06 -2.78 -19.58
N GLY A 93 -4.04 -2.93 -20.47
CA GLY A 93 -4.94 -1.84 -20.86
C GLY A 93 -5.75 -1.33 -19.69
N HIS A 94 -6.29 -2.23 -18.88
CA HIS A 94 -7.03 -1.88 -17.67
C HIS A 94 -6.16 -1.16 -16.63
N ILE A 95 -5.03 -1.76 -16.28
CA ILE A 95 -4.16 -1.23 -15.22
C ILE A 95 -3.53 0.10 -15.64
N SER A 96 -3.20 0.26 -16.93
CA SER A 96 -2.76 1.55 -17.48
C SER A 96 -3.85 2.60 -17.40
N GLY A 97 -5.12 2.23 -17.61
CA GLY A 97 -6.27 3.13 -17.43
C GLY A 97 -6.43 3.60 -15.99
N LEU A 98 -6.31 2.68 -15.02
CA LEU A 98 -6.32 3.02 -13.59
C LEU A 98 -5.14 3.91 -13.21
N HIS A 99 -3.94 3.62 -13.75
CA HIS A 99 -2.75 4.45 -13.56
C HIS A 99 -2.92 5.84 -14.18
N ALA A 100 -3.52 5.97 -15.36
CA ALA A 100 -3.81 7.25 -15.97
C ALA A 100 -4.83 8.07 -15.14
N LEU A 101 -5.83 7.40 -14.55
CA LEU A 101 -6.81 8.03 -13.67
C LEU A 101 -6.13 8.60 -12.41
N LEU A 102 -5.41 7.76 -11.67
CA LEU A 102 -4.93 8.07 -10.33
C LEU A 102 -3.47 8.55 -10.25
N GLY A 103 -2.62 8.22 -11.21
CA GLY A 103 -1.19 8.54 -11.17
C GLY A 103 -0.43 7.84 -10.03
N PHE A 104 -0.89 6.67 -9.57
CA PHE A 104 -0.24 5.95 -8.48
C PHE A 104 1.18 5.49 -8.85
N GLY A 105 2.11 5.55 -7.88
CA GLY A 105 3.48 5.03 -8.05
C GLY A 105 3.58 3.54 -7.74
N ARG A 106 2.66 3.01 -6.92
CA ARG A 106 2.62 1.61 -6.51
C ARG A 106 1.22 1.02 -6.65
N ALA A 107 1.15 -0.26 -6.99
CA ALA A 107 -0.09 -1.01 -7.09
C ALA A 107 0.02 -2.31 -6.29
N GLN A 108 -0.74 -2.40 -5.20
CA GLN A 108 -0.82 -3.58 -4.37
C GLN A 108 -1.93 -4.51 -4.86
N LEU A 109 -1.59 -5.78 -5.08
CA LEU A 109 -2.54 -6.83 -5.40
C LEU A 109 -2.86 -7.61 -4.13
N ASN A 110 -4.15 -7.78 -3.86
CA ASN A 110 -4.66 -8.53 -2.71
C ASN A 110 -5.46 -9.76 -3.19
N PRO A 111 -4.80 -10.80 -3.77
CA PRO A 111 -5.48 -11.91 -4.42
C PRO A 111 -5.94 -12.97 -3.43
N THR A 112 -6.85 -12.61 -2.53
CA THR A 112 -7.40 -13.48 -1.49
C THR A 112 -8.91 -13.57 -1.57
N LYS A 113 -9.48 -14.62 -0.96
CA LYS A 113 -10.93 -14.78 -0.81
C LYS A 113 -11.57 -13.61 -0.06
N ALA A 114 -10.92 -13.11 0.99
CA ALA A 114 -11.41 -11.96 1.77
C ALA A 114 -11.57 -10.70 0.89
N ASN A 115 -10.76 -10.59 -0.17
CA ASN A 115 -10.79 -9.50 -1.13
C ASN A 115 -11.58 -9.82 -2.40
N LEU A 116 -12.35 -10.93 -2.43
CA LEU A 116 -13.10 -11.42 -3.59
C LEU A 116 -12.23 -11.65 -4.85
N ALA A 117 -10.97 -12.06 -4.65
CA ALA A 117 -10.00 -12.23 -5.72
C ALA A 117 -9.28 -13.59 -5.62
N SER A 118 -10.05 -14.69 -5.70
CA SER A 118 -9.53 -16.05 -5.52
C SER A 118 -9.55 -16.93 -6.78
N ASP A 119 -10.10 -16.45 -7.90
CA ASP A 119 -10.20 -17.22 -9.14
C ASP A 119 -9.00 -16.97 -10.07
N TRP A 120 -7.86 -17.56 -9.72
CA TRP A 120 -6.62 -17.46 -10.48
C TRP A 120 -5.76 -18.71 -10.28
N GLN A 121 -4.78 -18.92 -11.16
CA GLN A 121 -3.83 -20.03 -11.08
C GLN A 121 -2.39 -19.49 -10.98
N PRO A 122 -1.52 -20.02 -10.12
CA PRO A 122 -0.21 -19.45 -9.80
C PRO A 122 0.66 -19.11 -11.01
N GLU A 123 0.81 -20.02 -11.98
CA GLU A 123 1.68 -19.83 -13.14
C GLU A 123 1.09 -18.81 -14.11
N GLY A 124 -0.23 -18.80 -14.26
CA GLY A 124 -0.94 -17.80 -15.07
C GLY A 124 -0.80 -16.41 -14.47
N ALA A 125 -1.05 -16.30 -13.17
CA ALA A 125 -0.89 -15.08 -12.38
C ALA A 125 0.54 -14.54 -12.42
N ALA A 126 1.55 -15.42 -12.28
CA ALA A 126 2.95 -15.04 -12.38
C ALA A 126 3.30 -14.47 -13.77
N ARG A 127 2.81 -15.10 -14.86
CA ARG A 127 2.98 -14.56 -16.22
C ARG A 127 2.28 -13.21 -16.40
N GLY A 128 1.06 -13.05 -15.89
CA GLY A 128 0.34 -11.79 -15.98
C GLY A 128 1.04 -10.65 -15.23
N LEU A 129 1.54 -10.92 -14.03
CA LEU A 129 2.32 -9.96 -13.25
C LEU A 129 3.65 -9.59 -13.93
N ARG A 130 4.35 -10.54 -14.55
CA ARG A 130 5.55 -10.25 -15.36
C ARG A 130 5.22 -9.36 -16.56
N THR A 131 4.09 -9.61 -17.23
CA THR A 131 3.58 -8.77 -18.32
C THR A 131 3.31 -7.34 -17.86
N LEU A 132 2.61 -7.16 -16.74
CA LEU A 132 2.34 -5.82 -16.18
C LEU A 132 3.62 -5.11 -15.77
N ALA A 133 4.49 -5.79 -15.03
CA ALA A 133 5.77 -5.27 -14.57
C ALA A 133 6.63 -4.74 -15.72
N SER A 134 6.64 -5.47 -16.84
CA SER A 134 7.36 -5.07 -18.05
C SER A 134 6.70 -3.90 -18.79
N ALA A 135 5.36 -3.88 -18.85
CA ALA A 135 4.61 -2.83 -19.54
C ALA A 135 4.57 -1.49 -18.78
N LEU A 136 4.66 -1.54 -17.45
CA LEU A 136 4.59 -0.39 -16.54
C LEU A 136 5.83 -0.34 -15.65
N PRO A 137 7.03 -0.10 -16.21
CA PRO A 137 8.29 -0.17 -15.46
C PRO A 137 8.42 0.91 -14.37
N SER A 138 7.63 1.98 -14.46
CA SER A 138 7.58 3.05 -13.45
C SER A 138 6.64 2.77 -12.28
N VAL A 139 5.85 1.68 -12.34
CA VAL A 139 4.94 1.27 -11.28
C VAL A 139 5.56 0.11 -10.51
N GLU A 140 5.66 0.24 -9.18
CA GLU A 140 5.99 -0.91 -8.33
C GLU A 140 4.74 -1.73 -8.05
N PHE A 141 4.76 -3.01 -8.40
CA PHE A 141 3.67 -3.94 -8.10
C PHE A 141 4.00 -4.72 -6.84
N ILE A 142 3.05 -4.75 -5.90
CA ILE A 142 3.20 -5.34 -4.58
C ILE A 142 2.29 -6.55 -4.47
N LEU A 143 2.83 -7.74 -4.25
CA LEU A 143 2.04 -8.93 -3.92
C LEU A 143 1.81 -9.00 -2.42
N GLN A 144 0.56 -9.03 -1.96
CA GLN A 144 0.24 -9.41 -0.59
C GLN A 144 0.57 -10.89 -0.37
N VAL A 145 1.46 -11.19 0.56
CA VAL A 145 1.91 -12.55 0.89
C VAL A 145 1.24 -13.04 2.17
N ASN A 146 0.61 -14.20 2.06
CA ASN A 146 -0.09 -14.96 3.09
C ASN A 146 -0.22 -16.43 2.61
N ASP A 147 -0.93 -17.26 3.36
CA ASP A 147 -1.11 -18.68 3.03
C ASP A 147 -1.76 -18.93 1.66
N GLU A 148 -2.71 -18.09 1.24
CA GLU A 148 -3.41 -18.23 -0.06
C GLU A 148 -2.51 -17.91 -1.26
N THR A 149 -1.44 -17.14 -1.04
CA THR A 149 -0.58 -16.58 -2.11
C THR A 149 0.80 -17.20 -2.16
N GLN A 150 1.09 -18.18 -1.31
CA GLN A 150 2.39 -18.88 -1.24
C GLN A 150 2.83 -19.45 -2.59
N GLU A 151 1.95 -20.11 -3.33
CA GLU A 151 2.31 -20.72 -4.62
C GLU A 151 2.58 -19.68 -5.71
N LEU A 152 1.88 -18.55 -5.68
CA LEU A 152 2.18 -17.41 -6.56
C LEU A 152 3.52 -16.76 -6.20
N PHE A 153 3.78 -16.60 -4.91
CA PHE A 153 5.07 -16.10 -4.42
C PHE A 153 6.23 -16.97 -4.93
N LYS A 154 6.15 -18.30 -4.75
CA LYS A 154 7.18 -19.23 -5.26
C LYS A 154 7.38 -19.11 -6.77
N SER A 155 6.27 -19.02 -7.52
CA SER A 155 6.29 -18.89 -8.98
C SER A 155 6.97 -17.58 -9.45
N LEU A 156 6.98 -16.53 -8.64
CA LEU A 156 7.59 -15.24 -8.97
C LEU A 156 9.03 -15.09 -8.47
N PHE A 157 9.30 -15.53 -7.23
CA PHE A 157 10.53 -15.22 -6.51
C PHE A 157 11.47 -16.41 -6.34
N GLU A 158 10.98 -17.65 -6.44
CA GLU A 158 11.77 -18.88 -6.27
C GLU A 158 11.91 -19.67 -7.58
N SER A 159 11.40 -19.14 -8.69
CA SER A 159 11.57 -19.72 -10.02
C SER A 159 12.99 -19.53 -10.56
N THR A 160 13.32 -20.24 -11.66
CA THR A 160 14.60 -20.04 -12.36
C THR A 160 14.70 -18.68 -13.05
N GLU A 161 13.58 -18.03 -13.34
CA GLU A 161 13.54 -16.68 -13.90
C GLU A 161 13.57 -15.65 -12.76
N PRO A 162 14.50 -14.67 -12.77
CA PRO A 162 14.55 -13.67 -11.73
C PRO A 162 13.24 -12.87 -11.66
N PRO A 163 12.82 -12.40 -10.47
CA PRO A 163 11.64 -11.56 -10.36
C PRO A 163 11.86 -10.22 -11.08
N PRO A 164 10.81 -9.62 -11.69
CA PRO A 164 10.91 -8.29 -12.27
C PRO A 164 11.40 -7.24 -11.25
N PRO A 165 12.22 -6.26 -11.69
CA PRO A 165 12.88 -5.29 -10.80
C PRO A 165 11.93 -4.25 -10.19
N ASN A 166 10.65 -4.28 -10.52
CA ASN A 166 9.58 -3.48 -9.93
C ASN A 166 8.50 -4.35 -9.25
N LEU A 167 8.80 -5.62 -8.93
CA LEU A 167 7.98 -6.40 -8.00
C LEU A 167 8.48 -6.27 -6.56
N ALA A 168 7.56 -6.18 -5.63
CA ALA A 168 7.77 -6.13 -4.19
C ALA A 168 6.71 -7.00 -3.48
N VAL A 169 6.85 -7.21 -2.17
CA VAL A 169 5.87 -7.99 -1.38
C VAL A 169 5.38 -7.24 -0.15
N LEU A 170 4.11 -7.41 0.21
CA LEU A 170 3.59 -6.98 1.50
C LEU A 170 3.37 -8.20 2.38
N LEU A 171 4.04 -8.23 3.53
CA LEU A 171 3.86 -9.24 4.56
C LEU A 171 2.65 -8.86 5.42
N ASP A 172 1.53 -9.52 5.17
CA ASP A 172 0.27 -9.31 5.90
C ASP A 172 -0.41 -10.65 6.15
N ALA A 173 -0.04 -11.28 7.27
CA ALA A 173 -0.61 -12.55 7.70
C ALA A 173 -2.11 -12.45 8.05
N SER A 174 -2.63 -11.24 8.30
CA SER A 174 -4.03 -11.03 8.67
C SER A 174 -4.96 -10.89 7.46
N CYS A 175 -4.43 -10.87 6.24
CA CYS A 175 -5.21 -10.64 5.01
C CYS A 175 -6.06 -9.36 5.05
N GLY A 176 -5.57 -8.29 5.69
CA GLY A 176 -6.30 -7.03 5.85
C GLY A 176 -7.22 -6.95 7.08
N LEU A 177 -7.26 -7.97 7.95
CA LEU A 177 -8.11 -7.95 9.15
C LEU A 177 -7.63 -6.98 10.25
N GLY A 178 -6.45 -6.37 10.07
CA GLY A 178 -5.96 -5.33 10.98
C GLY A 178 -5.49 -5.87 12.33
N VAL A 179 -5.00 -7.11 12.35
CA VAL A 179 -4.45 -7.76 13.54
C VAL A 179 -2.92 -7.75 13.48
N ALA A 180 -2.27 -7.14 14.47
CA ALA A 180 -0.82 -7.16 14.58
C ALA A 180 -0.36 -8.51 15.14
N PRO A 181 0.63 -9.18 14.53
CA PRO A 181 1.13 -10.44 15.05
C PRO A 181 1.95 -10.23 16.33
N GLY A 182 1.98 -11.25 17.18
CA GLY A 182 2.88 -11.26 18.35
C GLY A 182 4.36 -11.27 17.96
N ARG A 183 4.68 -11.83 16.78
CA ARG A 183 6.02 -11.90 16.21
C ARG A 183 5.95 -11.82 14.69
N TRP A 184 6.86 -11.05 14.08
CA TRP A 184 7.02 -11.01 12.63
C TRP A 184 7.91 -12.15 12.15
N SER A 185 7.51 -12.82 11.07
CA SER A 185 8.39 -13.73 10.34
C SER A 185 9.48 -12.94 9.64
N ALA A 186 10.67 -13.52 9.53
CA ALA A 186 11.74 -12.93 8.73
C ALA A 186 11.27 -12.80 7.27
N PRO A 187 11.56 -11.69 6.58
CA PRO A 187 11.28 -11.57 5.16
C PRO A 187 12.03 -12.65 4.37
N PRO A 188 11.47 -13.16 3.26
CA PRO A 188 12.21 -14.09 2.41
C PRO A 188 13.47 -13.44 1.85
N LYS A 189 14.62 -14.12 1.98
CA LYS A 189 15.95 -13.58 1.59
C LYS A 189 16.06 -13.16 0.13
N VAL A 190 15.25 -13.74 -0.75
CA VAL A 190 15.22 -13.40 -2.18
C VAL A 190 14.57 -12.04 -2.45
N VAL A 191 13.78 -11.53 -1.49
CA VAL A 191 13.06 -10.27 -1.64
C VAL A 191 13.84 -9.12 -1.03
N ARG A 192 14.13 -8.11 -1.85
CA ARG A 192 14.83 -6.88 -1.41
C ARG A 192 13.92 -5.67 -1.23
N ARG A 193 12.66 -5.76 -1.65
CA ARG A 193 11.65 -4.69 -1.54
C ARG A 193 10.40 -5.29 -0.91
N PHE A 194 10.14 -4.94 0.35
CA PHE A 194 9.02 -5.50 1.10
C PHE A 194 8.45 -4.54 2.13
N GLY A 195 7.20 -4.74 2.50
CA GLY A 195 6.56 -3.99 3.58
C GLY A 195 5.85 -4.88 4.58
N PHE A 196 5.46 -4.28 5.68
CA PHE A 196 4.68 -4.92 6.72
C PHE A 196 3.33 -4.24 6.88
N ALA A 197 2.27 -5.03 7.06
CA ALA A 197 0.96 -4.53 7.43
C ALA A 197 0.28 -5.45 8.44
N GLY A 198 -0.67 -4.88 9.18
CA GLY A 198 -1.46 -5.59 10.20
C GLY A 198 -1.42 -4.90 11.55
N GLY A 199 -2.55 -4.30 11.95
CA GLY A 199 -2.78 -3.76 13.29
C GLY A 199 -1.88 -2.60 13.72
N LEU A 200 -1.30 -1.88 12.76
CA LEU A 200 -0.46 -0.70 13.00
C LEU A 200 -1.32 0.55 13.19
N GLY A 201 -1.09 1.29 14.28
CA GLY A 201 -1.71 2.58 14.58
C GLY A 201 -0.92 3.32 15.66
N PRO A 202 -1.44 4.45 16.20
CA PRO A 202 -0.70 5.28 17.15
C PRO A 202 -0.14 4.51 18.35
N ASP A 203 -0.95 3.62 18.92
CA ASP A 203 -0.58 2.88 20.14
C ASP A 203 0.37 1.71 19.88
N THR A 204 0.46 1.22 18.64
CA THR A 204 1.18 -0.01 18.32
C THR A 204 2.41 0.20 17.45
N VAL A 205 2.48 1.32 16.70
CA VAL A 205 3.48 1.49 15.63
C VAL A 205 4.92 1.41 16.14
N LEU A 206 5.25 2.04 17.27
CA LEU A 206 6.64 2.04 17.77
C LEU A 206 7.11 0.64 18.20
N GLU A 207 6.26 -0.07 18.94
CA GLU A 207 6.56 -1.44 19.37
C GLU A 207 6.69 -2.37 18.15
N GLN A 208 5.78 -2.26 17.18
CA GLN A 208 5.80 -3.10 15.99
C GLN A 208 7.02 -2.81 15.12
N LEU A 209 7.45 -1.55 14.99
CA LEU A 209 8.68 -1.20 14.28
C LEU A 209 9.92 -1.83 14.90
N GLN A 210 10.00 -1.88 16.23
CA GLN A 210 11.08 -2.57 16.93
C GLN A 210 11.07 -4.07 16.61
N ARG A 211 9.90 -4.72 16.68
CA ARG A 211 9.75 -6.15 16.35
C ARG A 211 10.06 -6.46 14.88
N MET A 212 9.66 -5.59 13.95
CA MET A 212 10.00 -5.72 12.53
C MET A 212 11.50 -5.58 12.30
N ALA A 213 12.16 -4.65 13.00
CA ALA A 213 13.60 -4.48 12.93
C ALA A 213 14.35 -5.73 13.42
N GLU A 214 13.86 -6.37 14.48
CA GLU A 214 14.39 -7.64 15.00
C GLU A 214 14.18 -8.81 14.02
N ALA A 215 13.07 -8.83 13.28
CA ALA A 215 12.82 -9.84 12.24
C ALA A 215 13.65 -9.62 10.96
N CYS A 216 14.08 -8.39 10.69
CA CYS A 216 14.96 -8.07 9.58
C CYS A 216 16.41 -8.46 9.92
N GLU A 217 16.81 -9.68 9.54
CA GLU A 217 18.18 -10.19 9.66
C GLU A 217 19.23 -9.34 8.90
N GLU A 218 20.53 -9.65 9.05
CA GLU A 218 21.63 -8.97 8.35
C GLU A 218 21.44 -8.91 6.82
N ASP A 219 20.85 -9.95 6.24
CA ASP A 219 20.55 -10.04 4.80
C ASP A 219 19.58 -8.96 4.29
N HIS A 220 18.90 -8.24 5.18
CA HIS A 220 17.94 -7.18 4.86
C HIS A 220 18.47 -5.77 5.17
N ARG A 221 19.77 -5.62 5.45
CA ARG A 221 20.37 -4.32 5.80
C ARG A 221 20.14 -3.27 4.71
N ASP A 222 20.23 -3.68 3.45
CA ASP A 222 20.08 -2.81 2.27
C ASP A 222 18.70 -2.95 1.59
N ALA A 223 17.75 -3.62 2.25
CA ALA A 223 16.41 -3.78 1.71
C ALA A 223 15.60 -2.47 1.77
N SER A 224 14.75 -2.25 0.77
CA SER A 224 13.77 -1.17 0.79
C SER A 224 12.55 -1.62 1.58
N VAL A 225 12.33 -1.00 2.75
CA VAL A 225 11.26 -1.40 3.68
C VAL A 225 10.20 -0.32 3.82
N TRP A 226 8.92 -0.69 3.85
CA TRP A 226 7.82 0.22 4.20
C TRP A 226 6.88 -0.42 5.23
N ILE A 227 5.97 0.37 5.77
CA ILE A 227 4.83 -0.11 6.55
C ILE A 227 3.53 0.40 5.94
N ASP A 228 2.43 -0.32 6.10
CA ASP A 228 1.11 0.07 5.64
C ASP A 228 0.05 -0.17 6.72
N MET A 229 -0.94 0.73 6.80
CA MET A 229 -1.99 0.67 7.81
C MET A 229 -3.32 1.24 7.33
N GLU A 230 -4.41 0.69 7.85
CA GLU A 230 -5.77 1.07 7.47
C GLU A 230 -6.69 1.16 8.71
N SER A 231 -7.03 0.04 9.35
CA SER A 231 -8.11 0.04 10.36
C SER A 231 -7.83 0.81 11.66
N ARG A 232 -6.58 0.93 12.10
CA ARG A 232 -6.22 1.57 13.39
C ARG A 232 -5.91 3.06 13.27
N ILE A 233 -6.05 3.63 12.07
CA ILE A 233 -5.98 5.08 11.78
C ILE A 233 -7.36 5.65 11.46
N ARG A 234 -8.42 4.91 11.78
CA ARG A 234 -9.80 5.31 11.56
C ARG A 234 -10.52 5.51 12.88
N SER A 235 -11.51 6.39 12.87
CA SER A 235 -12.36 6.68 14.02
C SER A 235 -13.83 6.63 13.63
N GLN A 236 -14.71 6.72 14.62
CA GLN A 236 -16.14 6.86 14.39
C GLN A 236 -16.55 8.31 14.57
N SER A 237 -17.27 8.86 13.60
CA SER A 237 -17.95 10.14 13.76
C SER A 237 -19.02 10.08 14.87
N ALA A 238 -19.54 11.24 15.28
CA ALA A 238 -20.64 11.30 16.24
C ALA A 238 -21.89 10.51 15.80
N ALA A 239 -22.08 10.33 14.50
CA ALA A 239 -23.17 9.53 13.92
C ALA A 239 -22.81 8.03 13.77
N GLY A 240 -21.63 7.60 14.23
CA GLY A 240 -21.16 6.22 14.16
C GLY A 240 -20.55 5.80 12.82
N ALA A 241 -20.41 6.72 11.86
CA ALA A 241 -19.79 6.41 10.57
C ALA A 241 -18.27 6.23 10.71
N ASP A 242 -17.71 5.23 10.02
CA ASP A 242 -16.27 4.94 9.95
C ASP A 242 -15.54 5.99 9.10
N CYS A 243 -14.62 6.73 9.69
CA CYS A 243 -13.95 7.90 9.08
C CYS A 243 -12.44 7.74 9.04
N PHE A 244 -11.85 8.21 7.94
CA PHE A 244 -10.40 8.33 7.76
C PHE A 244 -9.86 9.48 8.63
N ASP A 245 -9.15 9.14 9.71
CA ASP A 245 -8.84 10.09 10.78
C ASP A 245 -7.43 10.70 10.63
N LEU A 246 -7.38 11.93 10.11
CA LEU A 246 -6.13 12.68 9.90
C LEU A 246 -5.38 12.99 11.21
N MET A 247 -6.05 13.00 12.37
CA MET A 247 -5.38 13.21 13.66
C MET A 247 -4.64 11.97 14.12
N LEU A 248 -5.22 10.77 13.96
CA LEU A 248 -4.52 9.51 14.24
C LEU A 248 -3.34 9.31 13.28
N ILE A 249 -3.52 9.66 12.00
CA ILE A 249 -2.45 9.61 10.99
C ILE A 249 -1.30 10.56 11.36
N ARG A 250 -1.62 11.80 11.77
CA ARG A 250 -0.61 12.75 12.27
C ARG A 250 0.17 12.16 13.44
N GLN A 251 -0.51 11.56 14.42
CA GLN A 251 0.15 10.95 15.57
C GLN A 251 1.12 9.84 15.13
N VAL A 252 0.70 8.93 14.26
CA VAL A 252 1.61 7.90 13.70
C VAL A 252 2.80 8.55 13.00
N ALA A 253 2.55 9.52 12.12
CA ALA A 253 3.60 10.17 11.35
C ALA A 253 4.65 10.85 12.25
N GLU A 254 4.22 11.53 13.31
CA GLU A 254 5.12 12.11 14.31
C GLU A 254 5.91 11.05 15.10
N LEU A 255 5.27 9.94 15.47
CA LEU A 255 5.94 8.83 16.17
C LEU A 255 7.03 8.20 15.29
N VAL A 256 6.73 7.91 14.02
CA VAL A 256 7.69 7.34 13.06
C VAL A 256 8.84 8.31 12.76
N LEU A 257 8.55 9.61 12.66
CA LEU A 257 9.58 10.63 12.49
C LEU A 257 10.54 10.65 13.69
N LYS A 258 10.00 10.67 14.92
CA LYS A 258 10.78 10.71 16.17
C LYS A 258 11.56 9.43 16.44
N SER A 259 11.11 8.29 15.92
CA SER A 259 11.78 6.99 16.14
C SER A 259 13.12 6.87 15.41
N GLY A 260 13.37 7.73 14.41
CA GLY A 260 14.57 7.67 13.58
C GLY A 260 14.62 6.45 12.64
N TRP A 261 13.48 5.75 12.43
CA TRP A 261 13.41 4.60 11.52
C TRP A 261 13.38 4.99 10.04
N LEU A 262 13.05 6.25 9.71
CA LEU A 262 13.07 6.75 8.33
C LEU A 262 14.48 6.81 7.74
N LEU A 263 14.60 6.60 6.43
CA LEU A 263 15.83 6.83 5.66
C LEU A 263 16.19 8.32 5.67
N LYS A 264 17.48 8.62 5.86
CA LYS A 264 17.97 10.01 5.99
C LYS A 264 17.87 10.85 4.72
N SER A 265 17.71 10.22 3.55
CA SER A 265 17.42 10.91 2.28
C SER A 265 15.99 11.45 2.20
N SER A 266 15.16 11.16 3.20
CA SER A 266 13.76 11.52 3.32
C SER A 266 13.53 12.62 4.38
N LEU A 267 14.49 13.51 4.58
CA LEU A 267 14.40 14.75 5.38
C LEU A 267 15.01 15.90 4.58
#